data_AF-A0A7C4N4C8-F1
#
_entry.id   AF-A0A7C4N4C8-F1
#
_cell.length_a   1.000
_cell.length_b   1.000
_cell.length_c   1.000
_cell.angle_alpha   90.00
_cell.angle_beta   90.00
_cell.angle_gamma   90.00
#
_symmetry.space_group_name_H-M   'P 1'
#
loop_
_entity.id
_entity.type
_entity.pdbx_description
1 polymer ?
#
loop_
_entity_poly.entity_id
_entity_poly.type
_entity_poly.pdbx_seq_one_letter_code
_entity_poly.pdbx_strand_id
1 'polypeptide(L)' 'MAKPLLGELLVEDGVITQDQLNQALSIQKKEGGLIGIILMNLGFIDEPTLVKYLALQAERVIKSE' A
#
# COMPACT_ATOMS: atom_id res chain seq x y z
N MET A 1 -17.34 7.29 -2.97
CA MET A 1 -16.37 6.44 -3.68
C MET A 1 -15.40 5.88 -2.66
N ALA A 2 -15.01 4.60 -2.74
CA ALA A 2 -14.10 4.00 -1.77
C ALA A 2 -12.72 4.68 -1.88
N LYS A 3 -12.12 5.04 -0.74
CA LYS A 3 -10.79 5.68 -0.68
C LYS A 3 -9.77 4.72 -1.32
N PRO A 4 -8.94 5.17 -2.28
CA PRO A 4 -7.95 4.29 -2.93
C PRO A 4 -7.02 3.71 -1.87
N LEU A 5 -6.92 2.38 -1.82
CA LEU A 5 -6.08 1.66 -0.87
C LEU A 5 -4.64 1.62 -1.40
N LEU A 6 -3.68 2.02 -0.57
CA LEU A 6 -2.25 2.01 -0.93
C LEU A 6 -1.80 0.65 -1.47
N GLY A 7 -2.27 -0.43 -0.84
CA GLY A 7 -1.93 -1.79 -1.25
C GLY A 7 -2.46 -2.16 -2.64
N GLU A 8 -3.68 -1.74 -2.99
CA GLU A 8 -4.25 -2.00 -4.32
C GLU A 8 -3.49 -1.24 -5.40
N LEU A 9 -3.16 0.02 -5.14
CA LEU A 9 -2.33 0.85 -6.03
C LEU A 9 -0.97 0.20 -6.35
N LEU A 10 -0.33 -0.39 -5.34
CA LEU A 10 0.94 -1.09 -5.51
C LEU A 10 0.80 -2.38 -6.34
N VAL A 11 -0.35 -3.06 -6.25
CA VAL A 11 -0.65 -4.25 -7.06
C VAL A 11 -1.00 -3.87 -8.51
N GLU A 12 -1.82 -2.82 -8.69
CA GLU A 12 -2.20 -2.29 -10.01
C GLU A 12 -0.95 -1.90 -10.83
N ASP A 13 0.02 -1.26 -10.19
CA ASP A 13 1.27 -0.82 -10.83
C ASP A 13 2.33 -1.93 -10.91
N GLY A 14 2.03 -3.15 -10.40
CA GLY A 14 2.95 -4.29 -10.44
C GLY A 14 4.18 -4.18 -9.52
N VAL A 15 4.15 -3.26 -8.55
CA VAL A 15 5.22 -3.09 -7.55
C VAL A 15 5.26 -4.25 -6.57
N ILE A 16 4.08 -4.74 -6.19
CA ILE A 16 3.92 -5.95 -5.39
C ILE A 16 2.93 -6.89 -6.06
N THR A 17 3.00 -8.17 -5.71
CA THR A 17 2.02 -9.17 -6.13
C THR A 17 0.81 -9.19 -5.19
N GLN A 18 -0.30 -9.73 -5.67
CA GLN A 18 -1.48 -9.96 -4.83
C GLN A 18 -1.16 -10.85 -3.60
N ASP A 19 -0.26 -11.81 -3.75
CA ASP A 19 0.16 -12.70 -2.67
C ASP A 19 0.93 -11.95 -1.57
N GLN A 20 1.88 -11.10 -1.97
CA GLN A 20 2.61 -10.21 -1.05
C GLN A 20 1.67 -9.25 -0.31
N LEU A 21 0.66 -8.70 -1.01
CA LEU A 21 -0.38 -7.88 -0.37
C LEU A 21 -1.19 -8.71 0.64
N ASN A 22 -1.61 -9.92 0.29
CA ASN A 22 -2.36 -10.80 1.18
C ASN A 22 -1.56 -11.16 2.44
N GLN A 23 -0.26 -11.41 2.30
CA GLN A 23 0.63 -11.66 3.44
C GLN A 23 0.69 -10.44 4.37
N ALA A 24 0.89 -9.24 3.82
CA ALA A 24 0.92 -8.01 4.60
C ALA A 24 -0.42 -7.72 5.29
N LEU A 25 -1.55 -7.95 4.61
CA LEU A 25 -2.90 -7.83 5.19
C LEU A 25 -3.14 -8.82 6.33
N SER A 26 -2.62 -10.05 6.22
CA SER A 26 -2.71 -11.05 7.29
C SER A 26 -1.99 -10.60 8.55
N ILE A 27 -0.81 -9.98 8.40
CA ILE A 27 -0.05 -9.39 9.51
C ILE A 27 -0.79 -8.18 10.07
N GLN A 28 -1.25 -7.27 9.21
CA GLN A 28 -2.02 -6.08 9.64
C GLN A 28 -3.26 -6.47 10.44
N LYS A 29 -3.95 -7.56 10.07
CA LYS A 29 -5.12 -8.04 10.79
C LYS A 29 -4.79 -8.58 12.18
N LYS A 30 -3.59 -9.16 12.36
CA LYS A 30 -3.13 -9.73 13.64
C LYS A 30 -2.52 -8.68 14.56
N GLU A 31 -1.72 -7.78 14.00
CA GLU A 31 -0.86 -6.86 14.75
C GLU A 31 -1.33 -5.40 14.68
N GLY A 32 -2.23 -5.08 13.75
CA GLY A 32 -2.62 -3.71 13.44
C GLY A 32 -1.56 -2.99 12.59
N GLY A 33 -1.62 -1.66 12.56
CA GLY A 33 -0.62 -0.82 11.90
C GLY A 33 -0.94 -0.43 10.45
N LEU A 34 0.03 0.24 9.82
CA LEU A 34 -0.09 0.77 8.47
C LEU A 34 0.41 -0.24 7.44
N ILE A 35 -0.42 -0.54 6.44
CA ILE A 35 -0.09 -1.55 5.42
C ILE A 35 1.22 -1.24 4.70
N GLY A 36 1.51 0.03 4.41
CA GLY A 36 2.76 0.46 3.77
C GLY A 36 4.00 0.16 4.60
N ILE A 37 3.92 0.33 5.93
CA ILE A 37 5.03 0.02 6.84
C ILE A 37 5.24 -1.48 6.92
N ILE A 38 4.16 -2.26 6.95
CA ILE A 38 4.25 -3.73 6.96
C ILE A 38 4.88 -4.24 5.65
N LEU A 39 4.47 -3.71 4.50
CA LEU A 39 5.07 -4.05 3.20
C LEU A 39 6.57 -3.72 3.17
N MET A 40 6.99 -2.60 3.76
CA MET A 40 8.40 -2.21 3.86
C MET A 40 9.18 -3.13 4.81
N ASN A 41 8.62 -3.45 5.97
CA ASN A 41 9.22 -4.36 6.96
C ASN A 41 9.38 -5.79 6.41
N LEU A 42 8.47 -6.21 5.53
CA LEU A 42 8.55 -7.49 4.81
C LEU A 42 9.57 -7.46 3.66
N GLY A 43 10.14 -6.29 3.33
CA GLY A 43 11.08 -6.12 2.24
C GLY A 43 10.44 -6.17 0.84
N PHE A 44 9.11 -5.99 0.74
CA PHE A 44 8.41 -5.99 -0.54
C PHE A 44 8.50 -4.65 -1.26
N ILE A 45 8.67 -3.56 -0.50
CA ILE A 45 8.92 -2.22 -1.00
C ILE A 45 10.02 -1.55 -0.18
N ASP A 46 10.67 -0.54 -0.74
CA ASP A 46 11.61 0.33 -0.04
C ASP A 46 10.92 1.65 0.38
N GLU A 47 11.62 2.43 1.21
CA GLU A 47 11.14 3.73 1.71
C GLU A 47 10.83 4.73 0.56
N PRO A 48 11.69 4.89 -0.46
CA PRO A 48 11.38 5.73 -1.62
C PRO A 48 10.07 5.34 -2.33
N THR A 49 9.84 4.03 -2.52
CA THR A 49 8.59 3.53 -3.11
C THR A 49 7.41 3.87 -2.22
N LEU A 50 7.50 3.62 -0.91
CA LEU A 50 6.43 3.94 0.02
C LEU A 50 6.05 5.43 -0.05
N VAL A 51 7.03 6.34 0.00
CA VAL A 51 6.80 7.79 -0.08
C VAL A 51 6.13 8.18 -1.40
N LYS A 52 6.61 7.65 -2.52
CA LYS A 52 6.02 7.90 -3.85
C LYS A 52 4.54 7.52 -3.88
N TYR A 53 4.19 6.32 -3.41
CA TYR A 53 2.82 5.82 -3.47
C TYR A 53 1.88 6.50 -2.46
N LEU A 54 2.40 6.95 -1.32
CA LEU A 54 1.64 7.80 -0.39
C LEU A 54 1.27 9.15 -1.03
N ALA A 55 2.19 9.77 -1.77
CA ALA A 55 1.89 11.00 -2.52
C ALA A 55 0.82 10.76 -3.60
N LEU A 56 0.96 9.68 -4.39
CA LEU A 56 -0.03 9.31 -5.42
C LEU A 56 -1.42 9.04 -4.83
N GLN A 57 -1.48 8.38 -3.67
CA GLN A 57 -2.73 8.14 -2.95
C GLN A 57 -3.40 9.45 -2.55
N ALA A 58 -2.64 10.42 -2.04
CA ALA A 58 -3.15 11.73 -1.64
C ALA A 58 -3.70 12.51 -2.85
N GLU A 59 -3.00 12.49 -4.00
CA GLU A 59 -3.45 13.14 -5.23
C GLU A 59 -4.77 12.55 -5.78
N ARG A 60 -4.95 11.23 -5.72
CA ARG A 60 -6.20 10.58 -6.18
C ARG A 60 -7.41 10.94 -5.32
N VAL A 61 -7.20 11.23 -4.03
CA VAL A 61 -8.27 11.70 -3.14
C VAL A 61 -8.71 13.11 -3.55
N ILE A 62 -7.76 14.00 -3.86
CA ILE A 62 -8.03 15.41 -4.23
C ILE A 62 -8.76 15.52 -5.58
N LYS A 63 -8.48 14.63 -6.53
CA LYS A 63 -9.12 14.65 -7.87
C LYS A 63 -10.54 14.05 -7.92
N SER A 64 -11.01 13.46 -6.81
CA SER A 64 -12.32 12.80 -6.73
C SER A 64 -13.39 13.68 -6.07
N GLU A 65 -13.09 14.96 -5.81
CA GLU A 65 -14.01 15.98 -5.29
C GLU A 65 -14.48 16.95 -6.39
#